data_AF-A0A800G5K7-F1
#
_entry.id   AF-A0A800G5K7-F1
#
_cell.length_a   1.000
_cell.length_b   1.000
_cell.length_c   1.000
_cell.angle_alpha   90.00
_cell.angle_beta   90.00
_cell.angle_gamma   90.00
#
_symmetry.space_group_name_H-M   'P 1'
#
loop_
_entity.id
_entity.type
_entity.pdbx_description
1 polymer ?
#
loop_
_entity_poly.entity_id
_entity_poly.type
_entity_poly.pdbx_seq_one_letter_code
_entity_poly.pdbx_strand_id
1 'polypeptide(L)'
;MPPSVCSTIARAPAGIRGRLVTAVTTSLFPALPSPARAARLRTRLLQWYGENARDLPWRRTSDAYAILVSEAMLQQTQVATVVDYYRRFLKAFPDARSLADAKEEDVLALWSGLGYYRRARSLQSAARVMVTEHAGHFPGEEEAALDLPGVGRYTAGAVLSIAYGLPQALVDGNVERVFSRFFGLDGVSGSRELVAQCWELAELLVPQKRAGDWNQALMELGALICTPRQTDCAECPLKRSCQARKEGRVSELPRPKVRAPAKAMEVEMLFIRRGPRILLEQRADGQALGGLWQLPTRAIGSEGEGEGEGASGLFAEEWPGGLGAEDGPDLGRLRHGIMRFSIRARLRPGTARGRKGSALAWFEAEQLESLGLTAMARKALAGLKDWPPGTD
;
A
#
# COMPACT_ATOMS: atom_id res chain seq x y z
N MET A 1 2.56 24.78 9.94
CA MET A 1 2.23 26.18 10.36
C MET A 1 1.87 27.03 9.15
N PRO A 2 0.89 27.95 9.23
CA PRO A 2 0.67 28.95 8.18
C PRO A 2 1.95 29.78 7.97
N PRO A 3 2.28 30.19 6.73
CA PRO A 3 3.50 30.96 6.42
C PRO A 3 3.61 32.28 7.20
N SER A 4 2.47 32.87 7.55
CA SER A 4 2.39 34.13 8.31
C SER A 4 2.82 34.00 9.77
N VAL A 5 2.75 32.82 10.37
CA VAL A 5 3.08 32.59 11.79
C VAL A 5 4.58 32.37 11.97
N CYS A 6 5.22 31.73 10.98
CA CYS A 6 6.65 31.45 11.00
C CYS A 6 7.50 32.73 10.88
N SER A 7 7.05 33.69 10.07
CA SER A 7 7.75 34.97 9.87
C SER A 7 7.70 35.87 11.12
N THR A 8 6.60 35.82 11.88
CA THR A 8 6.46 36.56 13.15
C THR A 8 7.33 35.97 14.26
N ILE A 9 7.44 34.65 14.36
CA ILE A 9 8.29 33.97 15.35
C ILE A 9 9.77 34.21 15.07
N ALA A 10 10.18 34.19 13.80
CA ALA A 10 11.57 34.45 13.40
C ALA A 10 12.02 35.89 13.68
N ARG A 11 11.10 36.86 13.68
CA ARG A 11 11.41 38.29 13.91
C ARG A 11 11.33 38.72 15.38
N ALA A 12 10.87 37.87 16.30
CA ALA A 12 10.75 38.23 17.70
C ALA A 12 12.11 38.21 18.43
N PRO A 13 12.33 39.09 19.43
CA PRO A 13 13.53 39.08 20.29
C PRO A 13 13.71 37.74 21.03
N ALA A 14 14.96 37.34 21.28
CA ALA A 14 15.31 36.02 21.82
C ALA A 14 14.55 35.63 23.12
N GLY A 15 14.28 36.60 24.01
CA GLY A 15 13.52 36.37 25.25
C GLY A 15 12.00 36.18 25.07
N ILE A 16 11.45 36.56 23.92
CA ILE A 16 10.02 36.47 23.60
C ILE A 16 9.74 35.26 22.69
N ARG A 17 10.74 34.78 21.92
CA ARG A 17 10.63 33.57 21.08
C ARG A 17 10.17 32.35 21.88
N GLY A 18 10.70 32.13 23.08
CA GLY A 18 10.27 31.04 23.96
C GLY A 18 8.80 31.16 24.41
N ARG A 19 8.31 32.39 24.67
CA ARG A 19 6.91 32.64 25.04
C ARG A 19 5.96 32.62 23.84
N LEU A 20 6.39 33.04 22.65
CA LEU A 20 5.61 33.00 21.40
C LEU A 20 5.48 31.59 20.84
N VAL A 21 6.53 30.76 20.89
CA VAL A 21 6.44 29.33 20.58
C VAL A 21 5.44 28.67 21.52
N THR A 22 5.54 28.94 22.83
CA THR A 22 4.60 28.42 23.83
C THR A 22 3.17 28.90 23.56
N ALA A 23 2.94 30.19 23.33
CA ALA A 23 1.61 30.76 23.13
C ALA A 23 0.93 30.30 21.81
N VAL A 24 1.69 30.10 20.74
CA VAL A 24 1.17 29.57 19.47
C VAL A 24 0.89 28.06 19.56
N THR A 25 1.70 27.29 20.30
CA THR A 25 1.42 25.87 20.56
C THR A 25 0.24 25.62 21.51
N THR A 26 -0.12 26.59 22.35
CA THR A 26 -1.18 26.43 23.37
C THR A 26 -2.59 26.63 22.79
N SER A 27 -2.72 27.26 21.61
CA SER A 27 -4.02 27.61 21.02
C SER A 27 -4.69 26.47 20.21
N LEU A 28 -3.94 25.43 19.82
CA LEU A 28 -4.45 24.36 18.95
C LEU A 28 -4.49 22.96 19.57
N PHE A 29 -3.93 22.77 20.78
CA PHE A 29 -3.85 21.45 21.42
C PHE A 29 -4.09 21.55 22.93
N PRO A 30 -5.09 20.87 23.50
CA PRO A 30 -5.31 20.87 24.95
C PRO A 30 -4.20 20.23 25.80
N ALA A 31 -3.18 19.60 25.22
CA ALA A 31 -1.93 19.26 25.93
C ALA A 31 -0.90 18.64 24.97
N LEU A 32 0.07 19.42 24.51
CA LEU A 32 1.36 18.82 24.14
C LEU A 32 1.88 18.02 25.35
N PRO A 33 2.32 16.76 25.18
CA PRO A 33 2.79 15.98 26.31
C PRO A 33 4.04 16.66 26.89
N SER A 34 3.99 17.01 28.18
CA SER A 34 5.19 17.45 28.89
C SER A 34 6.33 16.44 28.69
N PRO A 35 7.61 16.84 28.74
CA PRO A 35 8.73 15.91 28.55
C PRO A 35 8.62 14.66 29.41
N ALA A 36 8.16 14.80 30.67
CA ALA A 36 7.91 13.69 31.57
C ALA A 36 6.76 12.77 31.11
N ARG A 37 5.68 13.32 30.52
CA ARG A 37 4.58 12.53 29.95
C ARG A 37 5.04 11.78 28.69
N ALA A 38 5.81 12.43 27.81
CA ALA A 38 6.38 11.83 26.62
C ALA A 38 7.35 10.68 26.98
N ALA A 39 8.22 10.89 27.96
CA ALA A 39 9.13 9.85 28.47
C ALA A 39 8.37 8.63 28.99
N ARG A 40 7.36 8.83 29.85
CA ARG A 40 6.52 7.72 30.37
C ARG A 40 5.78 6.97 29.27
N LEU A 41 5.28 7.68 28.26
CA LEU A 41 4.63 7.09 27.09
C LEU A 41 5.60 6.19 26.32
N ARG A 42 6.80 6.70 26.01
CA ARG A 42 7.89 5.94 25.37
C ARG A 42 8.23 4.68 26.14
N THR A 43 8.51 4.80 27.45
CA THR A 43 8.87 3.66 28.30
C THR A 43 7.81 2.57 28.29
N ARG A 44 6.53 2.92 28.52
CA ARG A 44 5.45 1.93 28.57
C ARG A 44 5.25 1.22 27.24
N LEU A 45 5.29 1.97 26.14
CA LEU A 45 5.08 1.39 24.82
C LEU A 45 6.25 0.49 24.40
N LEU A 46 7.49 0.92 24.64
CA LEU A 46 8.69 0.14 24.32
C LEU A 46 8.80 -1.12 25.17
N GLN A 47 8.41 -1.07 26.46
CA GLN A 47 8.36 -2.25 27.31
C GLN A 47 7.35 -3.27 26.77
N TRP A 48 6.12 -2.83 26.52
CA TRP A 48 5.08 -3.69 25.94
C TRP A 48 5.53 -4.30 24.61
N TYR A 49 6.17 -3.50 23.74
CA TYR A 49 6.66 -3.98 22.46
C TYR A 49 7.74 -5.06 22.62
N GLY A 50 8.66 -4.92 23.56
CA GLY A 50 9.68 -5.94 23.82
C GLY A 50 9.11 -7.30 24.23
N GLU A 51 7.93 -7.32 24.86
CA GLU A 51 7.25 -8.53 25.32
C GLU A 51 6.25 -9.09 24.29
N ASN A 52 5.71 -8.25 23.40
CA ASN A 52 4.53 -8.58 22.57
C ASN A 52 4.76 -8.43 21.06
N ALA A 53 5.92 -7.97 20.61
CA ALA A 53 6.20 -7.81 19.18
C ALA A 53 6.07 -9.16 18.46
N ARG A 54 5.30 -9.18 17.35
CA ARG A 54 5.29 -10.34 16.47
C ARG A 54 6.67 -10.54 15.86
N ASP A 55 7.07 -11.80 15.82
CA ASP A 55 8.28 -12.25 15.17
C ASP A 55 8.06 -12.29 13.65
N LEU A 56 8.63 -11.31 12.94
CA LEU A 56 8.44 -11.11 11.50
C LEU A 56 9.81 -11.11 10.81
N PRO A 57 9.94 -11.68 9.59
CA PRO A 57 11.24 -11.81 8.93
C PRO A 57 12.02 -10.50 8.80
N TRP A 58 11.34 -9.42 8.42
CA TRP A 58 11.93 -8.09 8.26
C TRP A 58 12.26 -7.38 9.58
N ARG A 59 11.89 -7.94 10.74
CA ARG A 59 12.31 -7.44 12.06
C ARG A 59 13.61 -8.06 12.56
N ARG A 60 14.13 -9.06 11.86
CA ARG A 60 15.37 -9.77 12.22
C ARG A 60 16.60 -9.24 11.48
N THR A 61 16.47 -8.10 10.82
CA THR A 61 17.52 -7.47 10.02
C THR A 61 17.49 -5.96 10.22
N SER A 62 18.65 -5.34 10.06
CA SER A 62 18.82 -3.88 9.95
C SER A 62 19.21 -3.46 8.53
N ASP A 63 19.15 -4.36 7.56
CA ASP A 63 19.41 -4.04 6.15
C ASP A 63 18.29 -3.14 5.59
N ALA A 64 18.68 -1.92 5.21
CA ALA A 64 17.77 -0.90 4.69
C ALA A 64 17.06 -1.34 3.40
N TYR A 65 17.73 -2.10 2.52
CA TYR A 65 17.10 -2.63 1.30
C TYR A 65 16.02 -3.64 1.67
N ALA A 66 16.34 -4.62 2.53
CA ALA A 66 15.38 -5.61 3.00
C ALA A 66 14.19 -4.96 3.72
N ILE A 67 14.42 -3.91 4.53
CA ILE A 67 13.33 -3.17 5.19
C ILE A 67 12.49 -2.42 4.17
N LEU A 68 13.10 -1.71 3.20
CA LEU A 68 12.39 -1.03 2.12
C LEU A 68 11.47 -1.98 1.34
N VAL A 69 11.96 -3.18 0.99
CA VAL A 69 11.16 -4.22 0.32
C VAL A 69 9.93 -4.58 1.17
N SER A 70 10.11 -4.79 2.48
CA SER A 70 9.00 -5.13 3.38
C SER A 70 7.96 -3.99 3.47
N GLU A 71 8.42 -2.74 3.59
CA GLU A 71 7.54 -1.57 3.69
C GLU A 71 6.77 -1.36 2.39
N ALA A 72 7.42 -1.53 1.23
CA ALA A 72 6.75 -1.50 -0.06
C ALA A 72 5.67 -2.58 -0.16
N MET A 73 5.93 -3.81 0.32
CA MET A 73 4.95 -4.90 0.30
C MET A 73 3.81 -4.71 1.29
N LEU A 74 4.04 -4.13 2.48
CA LEU A 74 3.03 -3.96 3.52
C LEU A 74 2.01 -2.86 3.23
N GLN A 75 2.28 -1.98 2.27
CA GLN A 75 1.31 -0.98 1.82
C GLN A 75 0.00 -1.65 1.33
N GLN A 76 -1.09 -1.44 2.07
CA GLN A 76 -2.41 -2.01 1.76
C GLN A 76 -2.45 -3.55 1.63
N THR A 77 -1.48 -4.26 2.23
CA THR A 77 -1.41 -5.73 2.18
C THR A 77 -1.28 -6.29 3.60
N GLN A 78 -1.94 -7.41 3.87
CA GLN A 78 -1.89 -8.02 5.21
C GLN A 78 -0.54 -8.68 5.47
N VAL A 79 -0.04 -8.54 6.70
CA VAL A 79 1.24 -9.12 7.17
C VAL A 79 1.35 -10.61 6.82
N ALA A 80 0.31 -11.40 7.10
CA ALA A 80 0.31 -12.84 6.85
C ALA A 80 0.55 -13.19 5.37
N THR A 81 0.02 -12.38 4.45
CA THR A 81 0.24 -12.55 3.02
C THR A 81 1.67 -12.19 2.62
N VAL A 82 2.24 -11.12 3.21
CA VAL A 82 3.56 -10.59 2.80
C VAL A 82 4.71 -11.53 3.14
N VAL A 83 4.61 -12.31 4.21
CA VAL A 83 5.72 -13.14 4.74
C VAL A 83 6.35 -14.04 3.67
N ASP A 84 5.56 -14.77 2.88
CA ASP A 84 6.10 -15.69 1.88
C ASP A 84 6.55 -14.99 0.59
N TYR A 85 5.94 -13.85 0.25
CA TYR A 85 6.41 -13.03 -0.87
C TYR A 85 7.75 -12.39 -0.56
N TYR A 86 7.90 -11.83 0.64
CA TYR A 86 9.13 -11.23 1.11
C TYR A 86 10.32 -12.20 1.00
N ARG A 87 10.15 -13.43 1.50
CA ARG A 87 11.20 -14.47 1.45
C ARG A 87 11.59 -14.84 0.03
N ARG A 88 10.61 -15.08 -0.86
CA ARG A 88 10.87 -15.44 -2.26
C ARG A 88 11.52 -14.28 -3.02
N PHE A 89 11.05 -13.06 -2.76
CA PHE A 89 11.55 -11.85 -3.41
C PHE A 89 13.00 -11.57 -3.03
N LEU A 90 13.36 -11.58 -1.74
CA LEU A 90 14.75 -11.40 -1.31
C LEU A 90 15.66 -12.57 -1.69
N LYS A 91 15.12 -13.77 -1.90
CA LYS A 91 15.90 -14.88 -2.45
C LYS A 91 16.29 -14.63 -3.91
N ALA A 92 15.39 -14.05 -4.70
CA ALA A 92 15.64 -13.74 -6.12
C ALA A 92 16.44 -12.44 -6.29
N PHE A 93 16.15 -11.43 -5.47
CA PHE A 93 16.77 -10.12 -5.49
C PHE A 93 17.31 -9.80 -4.09
N PRO A 94 18.50 -10.31 -3.73
CA PRO A 94 19.07 -10.13 -2.39
C PRO A 94 19.50 -8.69 -2.08
N ASP A 95 19.68 -7.84 -3.09
CA ASP A 95 20.15 -6.46 -2.93
C ASP A 95 19.54 -5.51 -3.99
N ALA A 96 19.80 -4.21 -3.84
CA ALA A 96 19.30 -3.21 -4.78
C ALA A 96 19.83 -3.40 -6.22
N ARG A 97 21.05 -3.92 -6.38
CA ARG A 97 21.66 -4.14 -7.70
C ARG A 97 20.96 -5.23 -8.48
N SER A 98 20.78 -6.39 -7.86
CA SER A 98 20.04 -7.52 -8.42
C SER A 98 18.61 -7.15 -8.81
N LEU A 99 17.91 -6.31 -8.02
CA LEU A 99 16.60 -5.79 -8.40
C LEU A 99 16.65 -4.77 -9.55
N ALA A 100 17.63 -3.87 -9.53
CA ALA A 100 17.79 -2.85 -10.56
C ALA A 100 18.06 -3.45 -11.95
N ASP A 101 18.88 -4.51 -11.99
CA ASP A 101 19.31 -5.24 -13.19
C ASP A 101 18.25 -6.23 -13.71
N ALA A 102 17.27 -6.61 -12.87
CA ALA A 102 16.21 -7.54 -13.24
C ALA A 102 15.31 -7.01 -14.36
N LYS A 103 14.79 -7.91 -15.19
CA LYS A 103 13.71 -7.56 -16.13
C LYS A 103 12.45 -7.24 -15.34
N GLU A 104 11.69 -6.24 -15.80
CA GLU A 104 10.43 -5.85 -15.13
C GLU A 104 9.46 -7.05 -15.03
N GLU A 105 9.40 -7.88 -16.07
CA GLU A 105 8.54 -9.08 -16.11
C GLU A 105 8.81 -10.03 -14.94
N ASP A 106 10.09 -10.27 -14.60
CA ASP A 106 10.50 -11.14 -13.49
C ASP A 106 10.09 -10.54 -12.14
N VAL A 107 10.22 -9.21 -12.00
CA VAL A 107 9.79 -8.48 -10.79
C VAL A 107 8.28 -8.57 -10.62
N LEU A 108 7.50 -8.34 -11.69
CA LEU A 108 6.05 -8.42 -11.66
C LEU A 108 5.53 -9.85 -11.43
N ALA A 109 6.23 -10.85 -11.96
CA ALA A 109 5.95 -12.27 -11.70
C ALA A 109 6.06 -12.57 -10.19
N LEU A 110 7.17 -12.19 -9.55
CA LEU A 110 7.37 -12.40 -8.11
C LEU A 110 6.43 -11.55 -7.23
N TRP A 111 5.94 -10.42 -7.75
CA TRP A 111 4.94 -9.58 -7.07
C TRP A 111 3.49 -10.05 -7.30
N SER A 112 3.28 -10.99 -8.22
CA SER A 112 1.94 -11.36 -8.68
C SER A 112 1.08 -11.92 -7.55
N GLY A 113 -0.04 -11.26 -7.27
CA GLY A 113 -0.96 -11.61 -6.18
C GLY A 113 -0.92 -10.65 -4.98
N LEU A 114 0.13 -9.85 -4.80
CA LEU A 114 0.15 -8.79 -3.77
C LEU A 114 -0.71 -7.57 -4.15
N GLY A 115 -1.03 -7.41 -5.44
CA GLY A 115 -1.76 -6.27 -5.94
C GLY A 115 -0.97 -4.97 -5.90
N TYR A 116 -1.59 -3.91 -6.44
CA TYR A 116 -1.01 -2.56 -6.52
C TYR A 116 0.43 -2.54 -7.09
N TYR A 117 0.59 -3.11 -8.28
CA TYR A 117 1.86 -3.37 -8.98
C TYR A 117 2.72 -2.12 -9.26
N ARG A 118 2.14 -0.92 -9.16
CA ARG A 118 2.91 0.33 -9.16
C ARG A 118 3.99 0.32 -8.07
N ARG A 119 3.74 -0.34 -6.93
CA ARG A 119 4.72 -0.48 -5.84
C ARG A 119 5.96 -1.27 -6.27
N ALA A 120 5.78 -2.37 -6.99
CA ALA A 120 6.89 -3.18 -7.51
C ALA A 120 7.77 -2.37 -8.46
N ARG A 121 7.13 -1.63 -9.38
CA ARG A 121 7.81 -0.74 -10.32
C ARG A 121 8.54 0.39 -9.62
N SER A 122 7.87 1.08 -8.70
CA SER A 122 8.51 2.15 -7.92
C SER A 122 9.69 1.62 -7.10
N LEU A 123 9.56 0.44 -6.50
CA LEU A 123 10.67 -0.21 -5.77
C LEU A 123 11.85 -0.52 -6.70
N GLN A 124 11.59 -1.04 -7.91
CA GLN A 124 12.65 -1.26 -8.90
C GLN A 124 13.28 0.06 -9.37
N SER A 125 12.47 1.09 -9.62
CA SER A 125 12.98 2.43 -9.96
C SER A 125 13.83 3.02 -8.84
N ALA A 126 13.42 2.88 -7.57
CA ALA A 126 14.20 3.28 -6.42
C ALA A 126 15.52 2.51 -6.34
N ALA A 127 15.50 1.19 -6.58
CA ALA A 127 16.71 0.38 -6.61
C ALA A 127 17.68 0.84 -7.71
N ARG A 128 17.18 1.22 -8.89
CA ARG A 128 18.01 1.81 -9.96
C ARG A 128 18.66 3.11 -9.52
N VAL A 129 17.90 4.04 -8.93
CA VAL A 129 18.44 5.30 -8.39
C VAL A 129 19.46 5.04 -7.27
N MET A 130 19.18 4.11 -6.36
CA MET A 130 20.14 3.69 -5.33
C MET A 130 21.46 3.21 -5.94
N VAL A 131 21.40 2.41 -7.01
CA VAL A 131 22.61 1.91 -7.70
C VAL A 131 23.39 3.03 -8.38
N THR A 132 22.70 3.94 -9.09
CA THR A 132 23.35 4.99 -9.89
C THR A 132 23.85 6.14 -9.04
N GLU A 133 23.14 6.53 -7.99
CA GLU A 133 23.38 7.77 -7.22
C GLU A 133 23.86 7.51 -5.79
N HIS A 134 23.60 6.32 -5.23
CA HIS A 134 23.89 5.99 -3.84
C HIS A 134 24.71 4.70 -3.66
N ALA A 135 25.47 4.30 -4.68
CA ALA A 135 26.35 3.13 -4.67
C ALA A 135 25.66 1.81 -4.26
N GLY A 136 24.37 1.67 -4.58
CA GLY A 136 23.55 0.49 -4.26
C GLY A 136 22.92 0.51 -2.86
N HIS A 137 23.07 1.58 -2.08
CA HIS A 137 22.57 1.69 -0.72
C HIS A 137 21.36 2.60 -0.64
N PHE A 138 20.51 2.38 0.37
CA PHE A 138 19.48 3.35 0.70
C PHE A 138 20.18 4.59 1.31
N PRO A 139 19.80 5.82 0.94
CA PRO A 139 20.45 7.00 1.48
C PRO A 139 20.09 7.18 2.96
N GLY A 140 21.09 7.51 3.79
CA GLY A 140 20.93 7.78 5.22
C GLY A 140 20.45 9.19 5.56
N GLU A 141 20.19 10.03 4.55
CA GLU A 141 19.69 11.39 4.69
C GLU A 141 18.21 11.45 4.28
N GLU A 142 17.40 12.23 4.99
CA GLU A 142 15.94 12.27 4.78
C GLU A 142 15.59 12.85 3.41
N GLU A 143 16.22 13.95 3.02
CA GLU A 143 16.00 14.59 1.73
C GLU A 143 16.29 13.61 0.58
N ALA A 144 17.45 12.97 0.59
CA ALA A 144 17.82 11.97 -0.41
C ALA A 144 16.91 10.74 -0.39
N ALA A 145 16.43 10.30 0.78
CA ALA A 145 15.46 9.21 0.87
C ALA A 145 14.11 9.58 0.25
N LEU A 146 13.65 10.82 0.42
CA LEU A 146 12.40 11.32 -0.15
C LEU A 146 12.46 11.49 -1.67
N ASP A 147 13.66 11.68 -2.22
CA ASP A 147 13.87 11.77 -3.68
C ASP A 147 13.80 10.41 -4.39
N LEU A 148 13.85 9.29 -3.64
CA LEU A 148 13.71 7.96 -4.23
C LEU A 148 12.29 7.70 -4.76
N PRO A 149 12.15 7.16 -5.98
CA PRO A 149 10.85 6.81 -6.57
C PRO A 149 9.96 5.95 -5.66
N GLY A 150 8.78 6.49 -5.31
CA GLY A 150 7.79 5.78 -4.48
C GLY A 150 8.11 5.71 -2.99
N VAL A 151 9.18 6.37 -2.54
CA VAL A 151 9.47 6.59 -1.13
C VAL A 151 8.81 7.90 -0.69
N GLY A 152 7.74 7.79 0.08
CA GLY A 152 7.11 8.94 0.73
C GLY A 152 7.58 9.10 2.18
N ARG A 153 7.12 10.17 2.84
CA ARG A 153 7.45 10.49 4.25
C ARG A 153 7.29 9.31 5.22
N TYR A 154 6.24 8.50 5.06
CA TYR A 154 6.08 7.27 5.84
C TYR A 154 7.24 6.28 5.62
N THR A 155 7.54 5.93 4.37
CA THR A 155 8.55 4.94 4.02
C THR A 155 9.95 5.42 4.40
N ALA A 156 10.27 6.70 4.14
CA ALA A 156 11.53 7.30 4.57
C ALA A 156 11.67 7.21 6.09
N GLY A 157 10.65 7.63 6.84
CA GLY A 157 10.65 7.54 8.30
C GLY A 157 10.79 6.10 8.82
N ALA A 158 10.12 5.14 8.19
CA ALA A 158 10.25 3.71 8.50
C ALA A 158 11.67 3.20 8.29
N VAL A 159 12.23 3.32 7.08
CA VAL A 159 13.55 2.79 6.76
C VAL A 159 14.65 3.50 7.58
N LEU A 160 14.62 4.84 7.65
CA LEU A 160 15.63 5.62 8.36
C LEU A 160 15.63 5.33 9.87
N SER A 161 14.45 5.18 10.48
CA SER A 161 14.37 4.88 11.92
C SER A 161 14.71 3.44 12.26
N ILE A 162 14.36 2.46 11.40
CA ILE A 162 14.59 1.03 11.67
C ILE A 162 16.01 0.62 11.31
N ALA A 163 16.48 0.96 10.10
CA ALA A 163 17.78 0.53 9.59
C ALA A 163 18.94 1.37 10.13
N TYR A 164 18.76 2.69 10.19
CA TYR A 164 19.83 3.64 10.58
C TYR A 164 19.69 4.15 12.01
N GLY A 165 18.59 3.83 12.70
CA GLY A 165 18.34 4.28 14.07
C GLY A 165 18.10 5.79 14.20
N LEU A 166 17.86 6.49 13.08
CA LEU A 166 17.66 7.93 13.06
C LEU A 166 16.33 8.31 13.72
N PRO A 167 16.23 9.48 14.38
CA PRO A 167 15.03 9.93 15.08
C PRO A 167 13.94 10.44 14.12
N GLN A 168 13.62 9.62 13.12
CA GLN A 168 12.65 9.92 12.08
C GLN A 168 11.27 9.40 12.50
N ALA A 169 10.27 10.28 12.39
CA ALA A 169 8.89 9.93 12.70
C ALA A 169 8.24 9.19 11.53
N LEU A 170 7.22 8.39 11.81
CA LEU A 170 6.30 7.86 10.80
C LEU A 170 4.86 7.95 11.26
N VAL A 171 3.95 8.05 10.30
CA VAL A 171 2.50 7.99 10.55
C VAL A 171 1.85 7.17 9.44
N ASP A 172 1.28 6.04 9.81
CA ASP A 172 0.35 5.25 8.99
C ASP A 172 -1.08 5.31 9.59
N GLY A 173 -2.01 4.55 9.00
CA GLY A 173 -3.37 4.46 9.53
C GLY A 173 -3.46 3.83 10.93
N ASN A 174 -2.46 3.04 11.36
CA ASN A 174 -2.39 2.51 12.73
C ASN A 174 -2.00 3.62 13.71
N VAL A 175 -0.94 4.36 13.41
CA VAL A 175 -0.44 5.48 14.21
C VAL A 175 -1.49 6.59 14.29
N GLU A 176 -2.10 6.98 13.17
CA GLU A 176 -3.19 7.95 13.13
C GLU A 176 -4.28 7.56 14.13
N ARG A 177 -4.79 6.32 14.06
CA ARG A 177 -5.83 5.84 14.98
C ARG A 177 -5.39 5.81 16.44
N VAL A 178 -4.16 5.35 16.71
CA VAL A 178 -3.60 5.35 18.07
C VAL A 178 -3.53 6.78 18.61
N PHE A 179 -3.05 7.74 17.83
CA PHE A 179 -2.95 9.14 18.24
C PHE A 179 -4.30 9.81 18.38
N SER A 180 -5.24 9.61 17.43
CA SER A 180 -6.60 10.14 17.54
C SER A 180 -7.25 9.70 18.85
N ARG A 181 -7.14 8.42 19.21
CA ARG A 181 -7.73 7.91 20.46
C ARG A 181 -6.96 8.35 21.69
N PHE A 182 -5.63 8.26 21.68
CA PHE A 182 -4.81 8.55 22.85
C PHE A 182 -4.87 10.03 23.24
N PHE A 183 -4.83 10.92 22.26
CA PHE A 183 -4.88 12.38 22.46
C PHE A 183 -6.28 12.97 22.34
N GLY A 184 -7.29 12.21 21.90
CA GLY A 184 -8.66 12.70 21.73
C GLY A 184 -8.82 13.62 20.51
N LEU A 185 -8.07 13.37 19.44
CA LEU A 185 -8.14 14.17 18.21
C LEU A 185 -9.40 13.78 17.44
N ASP A 186 -10.30 14.75 17.29
CA ASP A 186 -11.49 14.59 16.47
C ASP A 186 -11.19 14.98 15.02
N GLY A 187 -11.33 14.01 14.12
CA GLY A 187 -11.18 14.21 12.70
C GLY A 187 -11.69 13.02 11.91
N VAL A 188 -11.93 13.25 10.62
CA VAL A 188 -12.22 12.17 9.68
C VAL A 188 -10.90 11.50 9.33
N SER A 189 -10.87 10.17 9.35
CA SER A 189 -9.66 9.41 9.06
C SER A 189 -9.09 9.75 7.68
N GLY A 190 -7.78 10.02 7.63
CA GLY A 190 -7.08 10.49 6.44
C GLY A 190 -7.43 11.92 5.99
N SER A 191 -8.11 12.73 6.80
CA SER A 191 -8.26 14.16 6.50
C SER A 191 -6.91 14.87 6.65
N ARG A 192 -6.69 15.92 5.86
CA ARG A 192 -5.43 16.67 5.85
C ARG A 192 -5.09 17.22 7.23
N GLU A 193 -6.10 17.72 7.93
CA GLU A 193 -5.98 18.33 9.25
C GLU A 193 -5.57 17.30 10.29
N LEU A 194 -6.26 16.15 10.35
CA LEU A 194 -5.96 15.09 11.32
C LEU A 194 -4.58 14.48 11.07
N VAL A 195 -4.24 14.23 9.81
CA VAL A 195 -2.92 13.69 9.43
C VAL A 195 -1.82 14.67 9.82
N ALA A 196 -2.00 15.98 9.59
CA ALA A 196 -1.04 16.99 9.99
C ALA A 196 -0.82 17.01 11.52
N GLN A 197 -1.89 16.97 12.31
CA GLN A 197 -1.79 16.89 13.77
C GLN A 197 -1.06 15.62 14.24
N CYS A 198 -1.32 14.48 13.59
CA CYS A 198 -0.63 13.23 13.92
C CYS A 198 0.86 13.29 13.61
N TRP A 199 1.25 13.93 12.50
CA TRP A 199 2.66 14.16 12.17
C TRP A 199 3.37 15.07 13.17
N GLU A 200 2.75 16.19 13.55
CA GLU A 200 3.31 17.10 14.57
C GLU A 200 3.54 16.35 15.90
N LEU A 201 2.59 15.51 16.31
CA LEU A 201 2.75 14.67 17.51
C LEU A 201 3.83 13.60 17.32
N ALA A 202 3.93 12.97 16.16
CA ALA A 202 4.93 11.94 15.89
C ALA A 202 6.35 12.51 16.00
N GLU A 203 6.59 13.70 15.43
CA GLU A 203 7.88 14.40 15.49
C GLU A 203 8.26 14.83 16.90
N LEU A 204 7.29 15.27 17.71
CA LEU A 204 7.53 15.61 19.11
C LEU A 204 7.80 14.36 19.97
N LEU A 205 7.21 13.23 19.62
CA LEU A 205 7.24 12.00 20.40
C LEU A 205 8.34 11.02 20.01
N VAL A 206 8.87 11.06 18.80
CA VAL A 206 9.94 10.16 18.38
C VAL A 206 11.17 10.33 19.31
N PRO A 207 11.69 9.25 19.90
CA PRO A 207 12.86 9.34 20.78
C PRO A 207 14.15 9.43 19.97
N GLN A 208 15.17 10.08 20.54
CA GLN A 208 16.52 10.15 19.97
C GLN A 208 17.23 8.78 19.91
N LYS A 209 16.78 7.82 20.73
CA LYS A 209 17.29 6.44 20.75
C LYS A 209 16.13 5.48 20.57
N ARG A 210 16.35 4.38 19.86
CA ARG A 210 15.33 3.36 19.58
C ARG A 210 14.11 3.92 18.83
N ALA A 211 14.34 4.86 17.91
CA ALA A 211 13.28 5.44 17.08
C ALA A 211 12.56 4.37 16.25
N GLY A 212 13.31 3.43 15.66
CA GLY A 212 12.75 2.27 14.96
C GLY A 212 11.82 1.44 15.83
N ASP A 213 12.26 1.03 17.03
CA ASP A 213 11.41 0.27 17.95
C ASP A 213 10.17 1.06 18.37
N TRP A 214 10.30 2.37 18.62
CA TRP A 214 9.19 3.23 18.99
C TRP A 214 8.13 3.29 17.88
N ASN A 215 8.57 3.52 16.65
CA ASN A 215 7.70 3.57 15.48
C ASN A 215 7.01 2.23 15.23
N GLN A 216 7.78 1.14 15.28
CA GLN A 216 7.24 -0.21 15.15
C GLN A 216 6.26 -0.54 16.27
N ALA A 217 6.52 -0.09 17.50
CA ALA A 217 5.62 -0.30 18.63
C ALA A 217 4.29 0.44 18.48
N LEU A 218 4.28 1.66 17.91
CA LEU A 218 3.05 2.37 17.60
C LEU A 218 2.21 1.63 16.55
N MET A 219 2.86 1.18 15.47
CA MET A 219 2.18 0.38 14.43
C MET A 219 1.66 -0.95 15.00
N GLU A 220 2.46 -1.64 15.82
CA GLU A 220 2.10 -2.91 16.43
C GLU A 220 0.93 -2.76 17.42
N LEU A 221 0.94 -1.69 18.23
CA LEU A 221 -0.16 -1.38 19.13
C LEU A 221 -1.45 -1.14 18.34
N GLY A 222 -1.40 -0.38 17.25
CA GLY A 222 -2.55 -0.16 16.38
C GLY A 222 -3.03 -1.44 15.72
N ALA A 223 -2.11 -2.32 15.31
CA ALA A 223 -2.42 -3.56 14.62
C ALA A 223 -3.04 -4.63 15.54
N LEU A 224 -2.59 -4.74 16.80
CA LEU A 224 -2.96 -5.85 17.69
C LEU A 224 -3.99 -5.47 18.76
N ILE A 225 -3.89 -4.26 19.30
CA ILE A 225 -4.64 -3.85 20.50
C ILE A 225 -5.64 -2.75 20.16
N CYS A 226 -5.14 -1.63 19.65
CA CYS A 226 -5.92 -0.47 19.29
C CYS A 226 -6.50 -0.63 17.87
N THR A 227 -7.22 -1.72 17.60
CA THR A 227 -7.74 -2.05 16.27
C THR A 227 -8.99 -1.23 15.91
N PRO A 228 -9.42 -1.12 14.64
CA PRO A 228 -10.58 -0.31 14.27
C PRO A 228 -11.91 -0.75 14.91
N ARG A 229 -12.12 -2.06 15.14
CA ARG A 229 -13.40 -2.61 15.62
C ARG A 229 -13.27 -3.33 16.96
N GLN A 230 -12.44 -4.36 17.03
CA GLN A 230 -12.24 -5.18 18.23
C GLN A 230 -11.08 -4.60 19.05
N THR A 231 -11.25 -3.40 19.59
CA THR A 231 -10.21 -2.75 20.40
C THR A 231 -10.13 -3.38 21.78
N ASP A 232 -8.94 -3.81 22.18
CA ASP A 232 -8.69 -4.32 23.54
C ASP A 232 -8.12 -3.23 24.45
N CYS A 233 -8.99 -2.37 24.96
CA CYS A 233 -8.60 -1.33 25.92
C CYS A 233 -8.14 -1.89 27.28
N ALA A 234 -8.44 -3.15 27.59
CA ALA A 234 -8.03 -3.77 28.85
C ALA A 234 -6.53 -4.12 28.80
N GLU A 235 -6.06 -4.65 27.69
CA GLU A 235 -4.65 -5.02 27.50
C GLU A 235 -3.76 -3.86 27.02
N CYS A 236 -4.35 -2.71 26.67
CA CYS A 236 -3.58 -1.56 26.18
C CYS A 236 -2.62 -0.97 27.25
N PRO A 237 -1.31 -0.89 26.97
CA PRO A 237 -0.31 -0.33 27.91
C PRO A 237 -0.52 1.17 28.17
N LEU A 238 -1.30 1.84 27.31
CA LEU A 238 -1.56 3.27 27.36
C LEU A 238 -2.93 3.62 27.97
N LYS A 239 -3.72 2.62 28.38
CA LYS A 239 -5.14 2.78 28.79
C LYS A 239 -5.39 3.86 29.84
N ARG A 240 -4.50 4.00 30.84
CA ARG A 240 -4.67 4.95 31.95
C ARG A 240 -4.61 6.42 31.52
N SER A 241 -3.96 6.70 30.39
CA SER A 241 -3.72 8.07 29.90
C SER A 241 -4.40 8.37 28.56
N CYS A 242 -5.13 7.41 28.01
CA CYS A 242 -5.86 7.55 26.75
C CYS A 242 -7.11 8.43 26.94
N GLN A 243 -7.20 9.52 26.18
CA GLN A 243 -8.29 10.48 26.29
C GLN A 243 -9.62 9.90 25.81
N ALA A 244 -9.65 9.26 24.63
CA ALA A 244 -10.87 8.65 24.10
C ALA A 244 -11.43 7.56 25.03
N ARG A 245 -10.57 6.84 25.78
CA ARG A 245 -11.04 5.87 26.79
C ARG A 245 -11.71 6.57 27.97
N LYS A 246 -11.17 7.70 28.43
CA LYS A 246 -11.76 8.47 29.54
C LYS A 246 -13.11 9.10 29.15
N GLU A 247 -13.23 9.49 27.89
CA GLU A 247 -14.43 10.14 27.34
C GLU A 247 -15.45 9.15 26.75
N GLY A 248 -15.13 7.86 26.66
CA GLY A 248 -16.01 6.86 26.03
C GLY A 248 -16.09 6.94 24.50
N ARG A 249 -15.11 7.55 23.83
CA ARG A 249 -15.08 7.84 22.38
C ARG A 249 -14.20 6.91 21.54
N VAL A 250 -13.75 5.77 22.09
CA VAL A 250 -12.82 4.85 21.40
C VAL A 250 -13.41 4.29 20.09
N SER A 251 -14.71 4.00 20.08
CA SER A 251 -15.42 3.48 18.89
C SER A 251 -15.72 4.57 17.85
N GLU A 252 -15.66 5.84 18.24
CA GLU A 252 -15.95 6.99 17.38
C GLU A 252 -14.68 7.50 16.66
N LEU A 253 -13.53 7.45 17.33
CA LEU A 253 -12.30 8.08 16.86
C LEU A 253 -11.33 7.10 16.17
N PRO A 254 -10.72 7.50 15.04
CA PRO A 254 -11.10 8.63 14.19
C PRO A 254 -12.43 8.34 13.47
N ARG A 255 -13.16 9.40 13.07
CA ARG A 255 -14.42 9.23 12.34
C ARG A 255 -14.14 8.57 10.99
N PRO A 256 -14.94 7.57 10.57
CA PRO A 256 -14.69 6.87 9.33
C PRO A 256 -14.91 7.80 8.13
N LYS A 257 -14.03 7.70 7.13
CA LYS A 257 -14.25 8.37 5.85
C LYS A 257 -15.45 7.76 5.14
N VAL A 258 -16.44 8.59 4.78
CA VAL A 258 -17.56 8.18 3.94
C VAL A 258 -17.01 7.82 2.56
N ARG A 259 -17.18 6.56 2.16
CA ARG A 259 -16.75 6.09 0.83
C ARG A 259 -17.89 6.29 -0.15
N ALA A 260 -17.58 6.89 -1.30
CA ALA A 260 -18.52 6.90 -2.42
C ALA A 260 -18.84 5.45 -2.83
N PRO A 261 -20.07 5.17 -3.28
CA PRO A 261 -20.41 3.85 -3.82
C PRO A 261 -19.48 3.51 -4.98
N ALA A 262 -19.11 2.24 -5.08
CA ALA A 262 -18.30 1.77 -6.19
C ALA A 262 -19.07 1.92 -7.50
N LYS A 263 -18.40 2.38 -8.57
CA LYS A 263 -18.98 2.44 -9.90
C LYS A 263 -19.16 1.01 -10.43
N ALA A 264 -20.38 0.62 -10.75
CA ALA A 264 -20.65 -0.67 -11.37
C ALA A 264 -20.07 -0.70 -12.80
N MET A 265 -19.49 -1.83 -13.20
CA MET A 265 -19.00 -2.05 -14.55
C MET A 265 -19.24 -3.50 -14.95
N GLU A 266 -19.58 -3.72 -16.21
CA GLU A 266 -19.64 -5.05 -16.81
C GLU A 266 -18.53 -5.25 -17.82
N VAL A 267 -17.98 -6.46 -17.85
CA VAL A 267 -16.94 -6.83 -18.80
C VAL A 267 -17.16 -8.23 -19.35
N GLU A 268 -16.63 -8.45 -20.54
CA GLU A 268 -16.59 -9.74 -21.24
C GLU A 268 -15.13 -10.18 -21.34
N MET A 269 -14.84 -11.38 -20.84
CA MET A 269 -13.52 -12.01 -20.88
C MET A 269 -13.56 -13.20 -21.83
N LEU A 270 -12.64 -13.28 -22.79
CA LEU A 270 -12.55 -14.42 -23.70
C LEU A 270 -11.61 -15.49 -23.16
N PHE A 271 -12.11 -16.72 -23.11
CA PHE A 271 -11.29 -17.91 -22.94
C PHE A 271 -11.04 -18.52 -24.32
N ILE A 272 -9.79 -18.45 -24.79
CA ILE A 272 -9.38 -18.93 -26.10
C ILE A 272 -8.27 -19.95 -25.89
N ARG A 273 -8.46 -21.14 -26.44
CA ARG A 273 -7.60 -22.30 -26.26
C ARG A 273 -7.12 -22.83 -27.60
N ARG A 274 -5.89 -23.36 -27.65
CA ARG A 274 -5.37 -24.17 -28.76
C ARG A 274 -4.53 -25.30 -28.20
N GLY A 275 -5.07 -26.52 -28.21
CA GLY A 275 -4.44 -27.66 -27.53
C GLY A 275 -4.25 -27.37 -26.03
N PRO A 276 -3.05 -27.55 -25.45
CA PRO A 276 -2.79 -27.24 -24.03
C PRO A 276 -2.57 -25.73 -23.74
N ARG A 277 -2.61 -24.87 -24.76
CA ARG A 277 -2.28 -23.45 -24.62
C ARG A 277 -3.52 -22.57 -24.47
N ILE A 278 -3.39 -21.51 -23.68
CA ILE A 278 -4.36 -20.41 -23.54
C ILE A 278 -3.78 -19.15 -24.14
N LEU A 279 -4.62 -18.38 -24.84
CA LEU A 279 -4.26 -17.06 -25.33
C LEU A 279 -4.46 -16.02 -24.23
N LEU A 280 -3.39 -15.31 -23.89
CA LEU A 280 -3.43 -14.16 -23.00
C LEU A 280 -3.07 -12.89 -23.77
N GLU A 281 -3.55 -11.77 -23.25
CA GLU A 281 -3.22 -10.41 -23.66
C GLU A 281 -2.39 -9.74 -22.58
N GLN A 282 -1.26 -9.15 -22.96
CA GLN A 282 -0.49 -8.28 -22.09
C GLN A 282 -1.07 -6.87 -22.14
N ARG A 283 -1.39 -6.32 -20.96
CA ARG A 283 -1.89 -4.95 -20.86
C ARG A 283 -0.80 -3.95 -21.23
N ALA A 284 -1.12 -2.99 -22.08
CA ALA A 284 -0.17 -1.98 -22.52
C ALA A 284 0.38 -1.18 -21.34
N ASP A 285 1.64 -0.74 -21.45
CA ASP A 285 2.27 0.12 -20.46
C ASP A 285 1.52 1.45 -20.31
N GLY A 286 1.55 2.02 -19.11
CA GLY A 286 0.80 3.24 -18.78
C GLY A 286 -0.70 3.03 -18.52
N GLN A 287 -1.29 1.91 -18.95
CA GLN A 287 -2.66 1.56 -18.56
C GLN A 287 -2.73 1.06 -17.11
N ALA A 288 -3.92 1.12 -16.52
CA ALA A 288 -4.17 0.43 -15.25
C ALA A 288 -3.79 -1.05 -15.39
N LEU A 289 -3.02 -1.58 -14.44
CA LEU A 289 -2.50 -2.97 -14.49
C LEU A 289 -1.60 -3.27 -15.71
N GLY A 290 -1.00 -2.26 -16.35
CA GLY A 290 -0.06 -2.43 -17.46
C GLY A 290 1.06 -3.42 -17.15
N GLY A 291 1.60 -4.08 -18.18
CA GLY A 291 2.62 -5.13 -18.11
C GLY A 291 2.12 -6.50 -17.61
N LEU A 292 0.93 -6.57 -17.00
CA LEU A 292 0.33 -7.83 -16.56
C LEU A 292 -0.41 -8.53 -17.69
N TRP A 293 -0.44 -9.86 -17.59
CA TRP A 293 -1.20 -10.73 -18.48
C TRP A 293 -2.63 -10.90 -17.99
N GLN A 294 -3.57 -10.88 -18.94
CA GLN A 294 -5.00 -11.11 -18.70
C GLN A 294 -5.60 -11.97 -19.80
N LEU A 295 -6.79 -12.52 -19.56
CA LEU A 295 -7.64 -12.95 -20.67
C LEU A 295 -8.05 -11.72 -21.49
N PRO A 296 -8.15 -11.79 -22.83
CA PRO A 296 -8.66 -10.68 -23.63
C PRO A 296 -10.00 -10.20 -23.06
N THR A 297 -10.05 -8.94 -22.63
CA THR A 297 -11.17 -8.41 -21.85
C THR A 297 -11.63 -7.07 -22.39
N ARG A 298 -12.95 -6.93 -22.60
CA ARG A 298 -13.57 -5.66 -23.00
C ARG A 298 -14.64 -5.21 -22.01
N ALA A 299 -14.86 -3.91 -21.93
CA ALA A 299 -16.02 -3.34 -21.28
C ALA A 299 -17.29 -3.61 -22.09
N ILE A 300 -18.40 -3.78 -21.38
CA ILE A 300 -19.75 -3.86 -21.96
C ILE A 300 -20.52 -2.71 -21.31
N GLY A 301 -21.14 -1.87 -22.14
CA GLY A 301 -21.65 -0.55 -21.75
C GLY A 301 -22.26 -0.46 -20.35
N SER A 302 -21.98 0.63 -19.64
CA SER A 302 -22.63 0.91 -18.37
C SER A 302 -24.08 1.30 -18.62
N GLU A 303 -25.05 0.52 -18.13
CA GLU A 303 -26.37 1.06 -17.85
C GLU A 303 -26.21 2.12 -16.76
N GLY A 304 -26.12 3.39 -17.17
CA GLY A 304 -25.93 4.53 -16.29
C GLY A 304 -25.30 5.70 -17.03
N GLU A 305 -26.16 6.61 -17.50
CA GLU A 305 -25.78 7.94 -17.99
C GLU A 305 -24.96 8.67 -16.91
N GLY A 306 -23.76 9.08 -17.28
CA GLY A 306 -22.86 9.81 -16.43
C GLY A 306 -21.68 10.31 -17.25
N GLU A 307 -21.90 11.41 -17.96
CA GLU A 307 -20.83 12.22 -18.55
C GLU A 307 -19.81 12.56 -17.44
N GLY A 308 -18.65 11.97 -17.57
CA GLY A 308 -17.53 12.17 -16.66
C GLY A 308 -16.41 11.24 -17.08
N GLU A 309 -15.28 11.82 -17.47
CA GLU A 309 -14.08 11.11 -17.85
C GLU A 309 -13.83 9.86 -16.96
N GLY A 310 -13.77 8.68 -17.58
CA GLY A 310 -13.18 7.49 -16.97
C GLY A 310 -14.13 6.35 -16.56
N ALA A 311 -14.97 5.89 -17.50
CA ALA A 311 -15.35 4.47 -17.62
C ALA A 311 -14.51 3.74 -18.70
N SER A 312 -14.16 4.43 -19.79
CA SER A 312 -13.38 3.92 -20.94
C SER A 312 -11.89 3.61 -20.68
N GLY A 313 -11.37 3.89 -19.48
CA GLY A 313 -9.93 3.81 -19.20
C GLY A 313 -9.42 2.51 -18.57
N LEU A 314 -10.30 1.64 -18.05
CA LEU A 314 -9.87 0.42 -17.33
C LEU A 314 -9.82 -0.82 -18.22
N PHE A 315 -10.73 -0.95 -19.19
CA PHE A 315 -10.72 -2.01 -20.20
C PHE A 315 -11.03 -1.38 -21.56
N ALA A 316 -10.53 -2.00 -22.64
CA ALA A 316 -10.87 -1.59 -23.99
C ALA A 316 -12.36 -1.80 -24.26
N GLU A 317 -12.94 -1.03 -25.19
CA GLU A 317 -14.32 -1.21 -25.63
C GLU A 317 -14.43 -2.33 -26.68
N GLU A 318 -13.33 -2.59 -27.38
CA GLU A 318 -13.21 -3.63 -28.40
C GLU A 318 -12.14 -4.63 -28.01
N TRP A 319 -12.29 -5.88 -28.48
CA TRP A 319 -11.21 -6.85 -28.39
C TRP A 319 -10.11 -6.51 -29.38
N PRO A 320 -8.86 -6.93 -29.11
CA PRO A 320 -7.80 -6.92 -30.11
C PRO A 320 -8.26 -7.56 -31.43
N GLY A 321 -7.85 -6.98 -32.55
CA GLY A 321 -8.23 -7.43 -33.88
C GLY A 321 -7.96 -8.93 -34.09
N GLY A 322 -8.92 -9.61 -34.71
CA GLY A 322 -8.85 -11.06 -34.95
C GLY A 322 -9.37 -11.92 -33.80
N LEU A 323 -9.78 -11.33 -32.67
CA LEU A 323 -10.47 -12.05 -31.62
C LEU A 323 -11.99 -11.88 -31.73
N GLY A 324 -12.74 -12.91 -31.35
CA GLY A 324 -14.19 -12.86 -31.29
C GLY A 324 -14.76 -13.80 -30.24
N ALA A 325 -15.93 -13.50 -29.70
CA ALA A 325 -16.67 -14.44 -28.87
C ALA A 325 -17.37 -15.49 -29.75
N GLU A 326 -17.43 -16.73 -29.26
CA GLU A 326 -18.27 -17.77 -29.84
C GLU A 326 -19.73 -17.60 -29.38
N ASP A 327 -20.65 -18.06 -30.22
CA ASP A 327 -22.05 -18.20 -29.85
C ASP A 327 -22.22 -19.35 -28.88
N GLY A 328 -22.91 -19.10 -27.76
CA GLY A 328 -23.10 -20.10 -26.72
C GLY A 328 -23.23 -19.51 -25.32
N PRO A 329 -23.40 -20.38 -24.30
CA PRO A 329 -23.49 -19.94 -22.92
C PRO A 329 -22.16 -19.40 -22.39
N ASP A 330 -22.24 -18.51 -21.40
CA ASP A 330 -21.08 -18.10 -20.61
C ASP A 330 -20.43 -19.35 -19.96
N LEU A 331 -19.10 -19.47 -20.02
CA LEU A 331 -18.34 -20.49 -19.29
C LEU A 331 -18.36 -20.26 -17.78
N GLY A 332 -18.64 -19.02 -17.37
CA GLY A 332 -18.73 -18.65 -15.96
C GLY A 332 -18.94 -17.16 -15.75
N ARG A 333 -19.23 -16.79 -14.51
CA ARG A 333 -19.38 -15.41 -14.08
C ARG A 333 -18.58 -15.17 -12.82
N LEU A 334 -17.92 -14.03 -12.74
CA LEU A 334 -17.17 -13.64 -11.54
C LEU A 334 -17.40 -12.18 -11.18
N ARG A 335 -17.24 -11.88 -9.89
CA ARG A 335 -17.28 -10.52 -9.36
C ARG A 335 -15.90 -10.13 -8.83
N HIS A 336 -15.49 -8.90 -9.11
CA HIS A 336 -14.20 -8.40 -8.64
C HIS A 336 -14.24 -6.89 -8.40
N GLY A 337 -13.64 -6.44 -7.30
CA GLY A 337 -13.47 -5.01 -7.02
C GLY A 337 -12.07 -4.56 -7.42
N ILE A 338 -11.96 -3.48 -8.19
CA ILE A 338 -10.68 -2.83 -8.52
C ILE A 338 -10.83 -1.34 -8.31
N MET A 339 -9.97 -0.75 -7.46
CA MET A 339 -9.97 0.69 -7.17
C MET A 339 -11.37 1.17 -6.70
N ARG A 340 -12.08 1.93 -7.55
CA ARG A 340 -13.42 2.45 -7.32
C ARG A 340 -14.52 1.67 -8.06
N PHE A 341 -14.18 0.57 -8.74
CA PHE A 341 -15.08 -0.17 -9.60
C PHE A 341 -15.50 -1.51 -8.96
N SER A 342 -16.79 -1.84 -9.11
CA SER A 342 -17.35 -3.17 -8.84
C SER A 342 -17.66 -3.83 -10.18
N ILE A 343 -16.87 -4.84 -10.52
CA ILE A 343 -16.85 -5.46 -11.85
C ILE A 343 -17.65 -6.75 -11.82
N ARG A 344 -18.60 -6.88 -12.73
CA ARG A 344 -19.24 -8.15 -13.10
C ARG A 344 -18.65 -8.62 -14.43
N ALA A 345 -17.97 -9.76 -14.40
CA ALA A 345 -17.33 -10.31 -15.59
C ALA A 345 -18.05 -11.57 -16.06
N ARG A 346 -18.32 -11.63 -17.36
CA ARG A 346 -18.78 -12.82 -18.08
C ARG A 346 -17.60 -13.46 -18.78
N LEU A 347 -17.35 -14.74 -18.51
CA LEU A 347 -16.33 -15.53 -19.20
C LEU A 347 -16.99 -16.23 -20.38
N ARG A 348 -16.51 -15.99 -21.59
CA ARG A 348 -17.08 -16.54 -22.82
C ARG A 348 -16.05 -17.38 -23.58
N PRO A 349 -16.46 -18.44 -24.29
CA PRO A 349 -15.60 -19.08 -25.27
C PRO A 349 -15.28 -18.07 -26.39
N GLY A 350 -14.07 -18.11 -26.92
CA GLY A 350 -13.65 -17.19 -27.97
C GLY A 350 -12.76 -17.83 -29.02
N THR A 351 -12.72 -17.20 -30.19
CA THR A 351 -11.90 -17.58 -31.33
C THR A 351 -10.79 -16.57 -31.57
N ALA A 352 -9.70 -17.02 -32.20
CA ALA A 352 -8.61 -16.17 -32.65
C ALA A 352 -8.27 -16.47 -34.12
N ARG A 353 -8.38 -15.48 -35.01
CA ARG A 353 -8.07 -15.55 -36.44
C ARG A 353 -6.98 -14.53 -36.81
N GLY A 354 -6.12 -14.86 -37.78
CA GLY A 354 -5.13 -13.93 -38.35
C GLY A 354 -3.80 -13.79 -37.59
N ARG A 355 -2.90 -12.94 -38.10
CA ARG A 355 -1.59 -12.64 -37.48
C ARG A 355 -1.80 -11.80 -36.23
N LYS A 356 -1.28 -12.32 -35.11
CA LYS A 356 -1.47 -11.76 -33.77
C LYS A 356 -0.64 -10.48 -33.62
N GLY A 357 -1.26 -9.43 -33.07
CA GLY A 357 -0.52 -8.25 -32.62
C GLY A 357 0.49 -8.60 -31.52
N SER A 358 1.47 -7.72 -31.28
CA SER A 358 2.58 -7.95 -30.34
C SER A 358 2.15 -8.19 -28.89
N ALA A 359 0.93 -7.83 -28.50
CA ALA A 359 0.42 -7.95 -27.13
C ALA A 359 -0.26 -9.31 -26.82
N LEU A 360 -0.40 -10.21 -27.79
CA LEU A 360 -1.07 -11.50 -27.60
C LEU A 360 -0.07 -12.67 -27.63
N ALA A 361 -0.10 -13.53 -26.61
CA ALA A 361 0.78 -14.69 -26.54
C ALA A 361 0.07 -15.95 -26.01
N TRP A 362 0.53 -17.11 -26.49
CA TRP A 362 0.05 -18.41 -26.05
C TRP A 362 0.90 -18.93 -24.89
N PHE A 363 0.25 -19.42 -23.84
CA PHE A 363 0.92 -20.00 -22.67
C PHE A 363 0.35 -21.37 -22.35
N GLU A 364 1.23 -22.31 -22.02
CA GLU A 364 0.86 -23.60 -21.43
C GLU A 364 0.35 -23.41 -19.99
N ALA A 365 -0.45 -24.37 -19.51
CA ALA A 365 -1.03 -24.34 -18.17
C ALA A 365 0.02 -24.16 -17.06
N GLU A 366 1.17 -24.84 -17.17
CA GLU A 366 2.23 -24.82 -16.17
C GLU A 366 2.92 -23.44 -16.09
N GLN A 367 2.93 -22.69 -17.19
CA GLN A 367 3.56 -21.37 -17.22
C GLN A 367 2.74 -20.33 -16.46
N LEU A 368 1.42 -20.52 -16.36
CA LEU A 368 0.49 -19.56 -15.76
C LEU A 368 0.81 -19.23 -14.30
N GLU A 369 1.36 -20.17 -13.55
CA GLU A 369 1.72 -19.98 -12.14
C GLU A 369 2.85 -18.96 -11.97
N SER A 370 3.76 -18.91 -12.93
CA SER A 370 4.92 -18.01 -12.96
C SER A 370 4.64 -16.66 -13.60
N LEU A 371 3.49 -16.49 -14.28
CA LEU A 371 3.16 -15.25 -14.98
C LEU A 371 2.60 -14.18 -14.04
N GLY A 372 2.92 -12.92 -14.35
CA GLY A 372 2.30 -11.73 -13.78
C GLY A 372 0.85 -11.57 -14.22
N LEU A 373 -0.06 -12.43 -13.72
CA LEU A 373 -1.48 -12.39 -14.06
C LEU A 373 -2.24 -11.30 -13.30
N THR A 374 -3.24 -10.70 -13.95
CA THR A 374 -4.25 -9.89 -13.25
C THR A 374 -5.05 -10.77 -12.28
N ALA A 375 -5.54 -10.18 -11.19
CA ALA A 375 -6.34 -10.92 -10.21
C ALA A 375 -7.64 -11.49 -10.82
N MET A 376 -8.23 -10.80 -11.81
CA MET A 376 -9.38 -11.31 -12.55
C MET A 376 -9.03 -12.52 -13.40
N ALA A 377 -7.93 -12.48 -14.14
CA ALA A 377 -7.48 -13.63 -14.93
C ALA A 377 -7.18 -14.84 -14.03
N ARG A 378 -6.48 -14.64 -12.91
CA ARG A 378 -6.20 -15.72 -11.94
C ARG A 378 -7.50 -16.34 -11.39
N LYS A 379 -8.51 -15.52 -11.06
CA LYS A 379 -9.83 -16.01 -10.61
C LYS A 379 -10.59 -16.74 -11.71
N ALA A 380 -10.58 -16.21 -12.94
CA ALA A 380 -11.25 -16.82 -14.08
C ALA A 380 -10.68 -18.21 -14.38
N LEU A 381 -9.35 -18.31 -14.44
CA LEU A 381 -8.63 -19.56 -14.73
C LEU A 381 -8.80 -20.59 -13.61
N ALA A 382 -8.76 -20.18 -12.34
CA ALA A 382 -9.00 -21.07 -11.21
C ALA A 382 -10.45 -21.58 -11.12
N GLY A 383 -11.41 -20.83 -11.68
CA GLY A 383 -12.83 -21.19 -11.71
C GLY A 383 -13.19 -22.23 -12.78
N LEU A 384 -12.31 -22.46 -13.75
CA LEU A 384 -12.49 -23.47 -14.79
C LEU A 384 -12.10 -24.85 -14.22
N LYS A 385 -13.08 -25.57 -13.67
CA LYS A 385 -12.93 -27.00 -13.38
C LYS A 385 -12.99 -27.74 -14.71
N ASP A 386 -11.85 -28.27 -15.13
CA ASP A 386 -11.63 -28.92 -16.43
C ASP A 386 -11.85 -27.97 -17.61
N TRP A 387 -10.79 -27.73 -18.38
CA TRP A 387 -10.87 -26.80 -19.50
C TRP A 387 -11.83 -27.38 -20.55
N PRO A 388 -12.88 -26.64 -20.97
CA PRO A 388 -13.77 -27.11 -22.01
C PRO A 388 -12.97 -27.48 -23.28
N PRO A 389 -13.45 -28.44 -24.08
CA PRO A 389 -12.76 -28.84 -25.31
C PRO A 389 -12.53 -27.61 -26.19
N GLY A 390 -11.31 -27.46 -26.69
CA GLY A 390 -10.90 -26.29 -27.49
C GLY A 390 -11.54 -26.31 -28.87
N THR A 391 -11.60 -25.14 -29.51
CA THR A 391 -11.89 -25.02 -30.94
C THR A 391 -10.58 -25.15 -31.72
N ASP A 392 -10.55 -26.08 -32.68
CA ASP A 392 -9.38 -26.40 -33.51
C ASP A 392 -9.02 -25.30 -34.51
#